data_AF-A0A7Y6XDY1-F1
#
_entry.id   AF-A0A7Y6XDY1-F1
#
_cell.length_a   1.000
_cell.length_b   1.000
_cell.length_c   1.000
_cell.angle_alpha   90.00
_cell.angle_beta   90.00
_cell.angle_gamma   90.00
#
_symmetry.space_group_name_H-M   'P 1'
#
loop_
_entity.id
_entity.type
_entity.pdbx_description
1 polymer ?
#
loop_
_entity_poly.entity_id
_entity_poly.type
_entity_poly.pdbx_seq_one_letter_code
_entity_poly.pdbx_strand_id
1 'polypeptide(L)' 'MRRLGGTWVLRAKMEEFQVRVGKRVLLPFLRARRYMPSRQSLLDYSLTQFFREAERYRP' A
#
# COMPACT_ATOMS: atom_id res chain seq x y z
N MET A 1 -6.55 18.79 3.11
CA MET A 1 -6.27 17.44 2.55
C MET A 1 -5.65 17.58 1.16
N ARG A 2 -4.39 17.16 0.98
CA ARG A 2 -3.70 17.20 -0.32
C ARG A 2 -4.15 15.99 -1.14
N ARG A 3 -5.09 16.17 -2.07
CA ARG A 3 -5.52 15.08 -2.98
C ARG A 3 -4.31 14.73 -3.84
N LEU A 4 -3.71 13.55 -3.61
CA LEU A 4 -2.76 12.96 -4.56
C LEU A 4 -3.57 12.79 -5.84
N GLY A 5 -3.39 13.67 -6.83
CA GLY A 5 -4.19 13.73 -8.07
C GLY A 5 -3.99 12.51 -8.97
N GLY A 6 -4.34 11.33 -8.45
CA GLY A 6 -4.22 10.06 -9.12
C GLY A 6 -5.43 9.80 -9.99
N THR A 7 -5.20 9.43 -11.25
CA THR A 7 -6.25 8.92 -12.14
C THR A 7 -6.30 7.40 -12.02
N TRP A 8 -7.47 6.86 -11.71
CA TRP A 8 -7.70 5.42 -11.71
C TRP A 8 -7.77 4.90 -13.14
N VAL A 9 -6.97 3.88 -13.44
CA VAL A 9 -7.00 3.13 -14.69
C VAL A 9 -7.59 1.76 -14.36
N LEU A 10 -8.87 1.61 -14.66
CA LEU A 10 -9.60 0.35 -14.50
C LEU A 10 -9.16 -0.64 -15.59
N ARG A 11 -9.11 -1.92 -15.23
CA ARG A 11 -8.80 -3.04 -16.12
C ARG A 11 -9.88 -4.10 -16.01
N ALA A 12 -9.79 -5.16 -16.80
CA ALA A 12 -10.75 -6.26 -16.71
C ALA A 12 -10.69 -6.97 -15.34
N LYS A 13 -9.50 -7.09 -14.76
CA LYS A 13 -9.29 -7.67 -13.43
C LYS A 13 -8.95 -6.60 -12.41
N MET A 14 -9.50 -6.73 -11.20
CA MET A 14 -9.28 -5.81 -10.09
C MET A 14 -7.79 -5.72 -9.68
N GLU A 15 -7.08 -6.85 -9.76
CA GLU A 15 -5.65 -6.96 -9.43
C GLU A 15 -4.76 -6.10 -10.34
N GLU A 16 -5.24 -5.82 -11.54
CA GLU A 16 -4.57 -5.04 -12.56
C GLU A 16 -4.92 -3.56 -12.49
N PHE A 17 -5.77 -3.14 -11.54
CA PHE A 17 -6.12 -1.73 -11.38
C PHE A 17 -4.89 -0.92 -11.02
N GLN A 18 -4.78 0.23 -11.66
CA GLN A 18 -3.61 1.09 -11.54
C GLN A 18 -4.05 2.49 -11.14
N VAL A 19 -3.18 3.17 -10.40
CA VAL A 19 -3.35 4.59 -10.09
C VAL A 19 -2.18 5.34 -10.71
N ARG A 20 -2.47 6.18 -11.69
CA ARG A 20 -1.47 7.05 -12.33
C ARG A 20 -1.40 8.37 -11.58
N VAL A 21 -0.27 8.64 -10.93
CA VAL A 21 0.02 9.90 -10.23
C VAL A 21 1.16 10.60 -10.99
N GLY A 22 0.80 11.60 -11.80
CA GLY A 22 1.75 12.27 -12.69
C GLY A 22 2.40 11.31 -13.69
N LYS A 23 3.74 11.14 -13.60
CA LYS A 23 4.52 10.19 -14.42
C LYS A 23 4.67 8.80 -13.79
N ARG A 24 4.15 8.57 -12.58
CA ARG A 24 4.29 7.29 -11.86
C ARG A 24 3.00 6.49 -11.93
N VAL A 25 3.14 5.17 -12.02
CA VAL A 25 2.03 4.22 -11.96
C VAL A 25 2.17 3.40 -10.67
N LEU A 26 1.08 3.35 -9.90
CA LEU A 26 0.96 2.54 -8.70
C LEU A 26 0.05 1.34 -9.01
N LEU A 27 0.47 0.16 -8.56
CA LEU A 27 -0.28 -1.09 -8.68
C LEU A 27 -0.72 -1.53 -7.27
N PRO A 28 -1.74 -0.88 -6.68
CA PRO A 28 -2.09 -1.08 -5.27
C PRO A 28 -2.46 -2.53 -4.95
N PHE A 29 -3.25 -3.18 -5.80
CA PHE A 29 -3.70 -4.56 -5.56
C PHE A 29 -2.60 -5.59 -5.79
N LEU A 30 -1.72 -5.37 -6.77
CA LEU A 30 -0.54 -6.21 -6.94
C LEU A 30 0.39 -6.11 -5.71
N ARG A 31 0.59 -4.90 -5.16
CA ARG A 31 1.34 -4.73 -3.91
C ARG A 31 0.63 -5.39 -2.75
N ALA A 32 -0.67 -5.19 -2.60
CA ALA A 32 -1.46 -5.84 -1.56
C ALA A 32 -1.27 -7.36 -1.63
N ARG A 33 -1.43 -7.98 -2.81
CA ARG A 33 -1.21 -9.42 -2.98
C ARG A 33 0.21 -9.86 -2.61
N ARG A 34 1.23 -9.07 -2.96
CA ARG A 34 2.64 -9.40 -2.67
C ARG A 34 2.99 -9.28 -1.19
N TYR A 35 2.43 -8.30 -0.48
CA TYR A 35 2.80 -7.97 0.90
C TYR A 35 1.77 -8.43 1.94
N MET A 36 0.58 -8.83 1.50
CA MET A 36 -0.55 -9.23 2.35
C MET A 36 -1.06 -10.62 1.92
N PRO A 37 -0.20 -11.65 1.84
CA PRO A 37 -0.61 -12.98 1.37
C PRO A 37 -1.56 -13.70 2.35
N SER A 38 -1.58 -13.28 3.63
CA SER A 38 -2.48 -13.83 4.64
C SER A 38 -2.93 -12.75 5.64
N ARG A 39 -4.01 -13.03 6.37
CA ARG A 39 -4.47 -12.18 7.47
C ARG A 39 -3.44 -12.06 8.59
N GLN A 40 -2.68 -13.12 8.86
CA GLN A 40 -1.60 -13.10 9.85
C GLN A 40 -0.48 -12.15 9.41
N SER A 41 -0.09 -12.19 8.13
CA SER A 41 0.94 -11.29 7.58
C SER A 41 0.58 -9.81 7.72
N LEU A 42 -0.71 -9.47 7.63
CA LEU A 42 -1.18 -8.11 7.90
C LEU A 42 -0.97 -7.70 9.36
N LEU A 43 -1.31 -8.58 10.30
CA LEU A 43 -1.11 -8.36 11.73
C LEU A 43 0.37 -8.18 12.03
N ASP A 44 1.21 -9.10 11.55
CA ASP A 44 2.66 -9.08 11.80
C ASP A 44 3.31 -7.81 11.23
N TYR A 45 2.94 -7.40 10.01
CA TYR A 45 3.44 -6.18 9.41
C TYR A 45 3.01 -4.94 10.19
N SER A 46 1.74 -4.87 10.62
CA SER A 46 1.22 -3.74 11.39
C SER A 46 1.91 -3.57 12.74
N LEU A 47 2.13 -4.68 13.45
CA LEU A 47 2.87 -4.68 14.73
C LEU A 47 4.33 -4.30 14.52
N THR A 48 4.96 -4.80 13.47
CA THR A 48 6.34 -4.42 13.11
C THR A 48 6.46 -2.92 12.86
N GLN A 49 5.53 -2.31 12.10
CA GLN A 49 5.53 -0.86 11.85
C GLN A 49 5.30 -0.08 13.15
N PHE A 50 4.39 -0.54 14.02
CA PHE A 50 4.11 0.10 15.31
C PHE A 50 5.36 0.14 16.20
N PHE A 51 6.06 -0.98 16.38
CA PHE A 51 7.27 -1.01 17.21
C PHE A 51 8.40 -0.19 16.62
N ARG A 52 8.61 -0.24 15.30
CA ARG A 52 9.62 0.60 14.62
C ARG A 52 9.36 2.09 14.80
N GLU A 53 8.09 2.48 14.77
CA GLU A 53 7.71 3.88 14.99
C GLU A 53 7.90 4.27 16.46
N ALA A 54 7.56 3.39 17.41
CA ALA A 54 7.83 3.60 18.83
C ALA A 54 9.34 3.75 19.13
N GLU A 55 10.19 2.96 18.46
CA GLU A 55 11.65 3.10 18.56
C GLU A 55 12.16 4.45 18.05
N ARG A 56 11.54 5.04 17.01
CA ARG A 56 11.93 6.36 16.49
C ARG A 56 11.66 7.51 17.45
N TYR A 57 10.66 7.38 18.32
CA TYR A 57 10.33 8.37 19.35
C TYR A 57 11.00 8.08 20.70
N ARG A 58 11.83 7.03 20.79
CA ARG A 58 12.62 6.79 21.99
C ARG A 58 13.77 7.81 22.02
N PRO A 59 13.86 8.64 23.08
CA PRO A 59 14.95 9.62 23.22
C PRO A 59 16.31 8.95 23.40
#